data_AF-A0A1G1FMB7-F1
#
_entry.id   AF-A0A1G1FMB7-F1
#
_cell.length_a   1.000
_cell.length_b   1.000
_cell.length_c   1.000
_cell.angle_alpha   90.00
_cell.angle_beta   90.00
_cell.angle_gamma   90.00
#
_symmetry.space_group_name_H-M   'P 1'
#
loop_
_entity.id
_entity.type
_entity.pdbx_description
1 polymer ?
#
loop_
_entity_poly.entity_id
_entity_poly.type
_entity_poly.pdbx_seq_one_letter_code
_entity_poly.pdbx_strand_id
1 'polypeptide(L)'
;MNKNDENELDRLTTFLSEIHKKTELTANQKKALKKAALALSISFIYGHRKEIEELYQNRNKKPTAEQKQHLQSMGIKTDKNK
;
A
#
# COMPACT_ATOMS: atom_id res chain seq x y z
N MET A 1 -2.53 -18.84 3.46
CA MET A 1 -1.70 -18.10 2.47
C MET A 1 -1.27 -19.08 1.40
N ASN A 2 -1.40 -18.74 0.12
CA ASN A 2 -0.96 -19.63 -0.97
C ASN A 2 0.46 -19.28 -1.42
N LYS A 3 1.08 -20.16 -2.22
CA LYS A 3 2.47 -19.97 -2.70
C LYS A 3 2.66 -18.71 -3.56
N ASN A 4 1.62 -18.26 -4.27
CA ASN A 4 1.69 -17.01 -5.03
C ASN A 4 1.71 -15.79 -4.11
N ASP A 5 1.00 -15.84 -2.98
CA ASP A 5 0.97 -14.76 -1.98
C ASP A 5 2.32 -14.64 -1.27
N GLU A 6 2.94 -15.78 -0.94
CA GLU A 6 4.30 -15.84 -0.38
C GLU A 6 5.33 -15.22 -1.34
N ASN A 7 5.29 -15.61 -2.62
CA ASN A 7 6.20 -15.07 -3.63
C ASN A 7 6.02 -13.56 -3.84
N GLU A 8 4.78 -13.08 -3.84
CA GLU A 8 4.51 -11.65 -4.02
C GLU A 8 4.93 -10.83 -2.79
N LEU A 9 4.74 -11.38 -1.58
CA LEU A 9 5.25 -10.78 -0.34
C LEU A 9 6.78 -10.64 -0.35
N ASP A 10 7.49 -11.67 -0.79
CA ASP A 10 8.94 -11.67 -0.84
C ASP A 10 9.45 -10.65 -1.87
N ARG A 11 8.82 -10.59 -3.03
CA ARG A 11 9.08 -9.58 -4.07
C ARG A 11 8.85 -8.15 -3.57
N LEU A 12 7.72 -7.89 -2.91
CA LEU A 12 7.39 -6.57 -2.38
C LEU A 12 8.34 -6.16 -1.25
N THR A 13 8.70 -7.08 -0.37
CA THR A 13 9.65 -6.83 0.73
C THR A 13 11.04 -6.50 0.16
N THR A 14 11.47 -7.22 -0.88
CA THR A 14 12.71 -6.93 -1.62
C THR A 14 12.68 -5.53 -2.22
N PHE A 15 11.60 -5.17 -2.92
CA PHE A 15 11.44 -3.86 -3.54
C PHE A 15 11.47 -2.70 -2.51
N LEU A 16 10.78 -2.88 -1.38
CA LEU A 16 10.77 -1.89 -0.30
C LEU A 16 12.15 -1.75 0.37
N SER A 17 12.89 -2.86 0.51
CA SER A 17 14.28 -2.86 0.98
C SER A 17 15.20 -2.09 0.04
N GLU A 18 15.02 -2.25 -1.28
CA GLU A 18 15.76 -1.47 -2.27
C GLU A 18 15.47 0.02 -2.20
N ILE A 19 14.20 0.42 -2.10
CA ILE A 19 13.81 1.84 -1.92
C ILE A 19 14.44 2.41 -0.65
N HIS A 20 14.45 1.63 0.44
CA HIS A 20 15.06 2.06 1.69
C HIS A 20 16.58 2.27 1.57
N LYS A 21 17.27 1.46 0.75
CA LYS A 21 18.73 1.50 0.58
C LYS A 21 19.20 2.49 -0.49
N LYS A 22 18.46 2.63 -1.60
CA LYS A 22 18.87 3.37 -2.79
C LYS A 22 18.33 4.81 -2.82
N THR A 23 17.45 5.18 -1.89
CA THR A 23 16.84 6.51 -1.86
C THR A 23 17.11 7.18 -0.52
N GLU A 24 17.63 8.41 -0.54
CA GLU A 24 17.65 9.26 0.65
C GLU A 24 16.22 9.69 0.98
N LEU A 25 15.60 8.93 1.89
CA LEU A 25 14.27 9.20 2.39
C LEU A 25 14.35 10.05 3.66
N THR A 26 13.50 11.07 3.73
CA THR A 26 13.22 11.78 4.98
C THR A 26 12.65 10.84 6.04
N ALA A 27 12.71 11.22 7.32
CA ALA A 27 12.14 10.42 8.41
C ALA A 27 10.65 10.09 8.19
N ASN A 28 9.88 11.04 7.65
CA ASN A 28 8.47 10.86 7.33
C ASN A 28 8.25 9.85 6.20
N GLN A 29 9.07 9.89 5.15
CA GLN A 29 9.00 8.93 4.06
C GLN A 29 9.42 7.52 4.51
N LYS A 30 10.45 7.39 5.36
CA LYS A 30 10.83 6.11 5.97
C LYS A 30 9.69 5.53 6.81
N LYS A 31 9.01 6.36 7.60
CA LYS A 31 7.85 5.95 8.40
C LYS A 31 6.67 5.52 7.52
N ALA A 32 6.38 6.26 6.45
CA ALA A 32 5.34 5.91 5.49
C ALA A 32 5.64 4.57 4.79
N LEU A 33 6.89 4.36 4.36
CA LEU A 33 7.33 3.12 3.72
C LEU A 33 7.15 1.91 4.65
N LYS A 34 7.55 2.02 5.93
CA LYS A 34 7.35 0.96 6.93
C LYS A 34 5.87 0.63 7.15
N LYS A 35 5.01 1.66 7.21
CA LYS A 35 3.56 1.46 7.34
C LYS A 35 2.96 0.78 6.11
N ALA A 36 3.39 1.16 4.91
CA ALA A 36 2.95 0.52 3.68
C ALA A 36 3.38 -0.95 3.60
N ALA A 37 4.62 -1.26 4.01
CA ALA A 37 5.13 -2.63 4.11
C ALA A 37 4.26 -3.50 5.02
N LEU A 38 3.94 -2.97 6.22
CA LEU A 38 3.11 -3.67 7.21
C LEU A 38 1.67 -3.84 6.72
N ALA A 39 1.09 -2.82 6.08
CA ALA A 39 -0.26 -2.92 5.52
C ALA A 39 -0.34 -4.00 4.43
N LEU A 40 0.64 -4.03 3.52
CA LEU A 40 0.72 -5.06 2.48
C LEU A 40 0.85 -6.46 3.10
N SER A 41 1.74 -6.65 4.09
CA SER A 41 1.90 -7.97 4.73
C SER A 41 0.63 -8.47 5.39
N ILE A 42 -0.08 -7.60 6.09
CA ILE A 42 -1.39 -7.87 6.69
C ILE A 42 -2.39 -8.27 5.59
N SER A 43 -2.49 -7.50 4.52
CA SER A 43 -3.45 -7.77 3.44
C SER A 43 -3.22 -9.11 2.74
N PHE A 44 -1.97 -9.54 2.53
CA PHE A 44 -1.69 -10.88 2.00
C PHE A 44 -2.02 -12.00 2.99
N ILE A 45 -1.74 -11.81 4.29
CA ILE A 45 -2.10 -12.79 5.34
C ILE A 45 -3.61 -13.04 5.36
N TYR A 46 -4.40 -11.98 5.20
CA TYR A 46 -5.87 -12.05 5.21
C TYR A 46 -6.51 -12.33 3.84
N GLY A 47 -5.72 -12.54 2.78
CA GLY A 47 -6.24 -12.91 1.46
C GLY A 47 -6.83 -11.77 0.63
N HIS A 48 -6.54 -10.51 0.97
CA HIS A 48 -7.02 -9.31 0.26
C HIS A 48 -6.21 -8.97 -1.01
N ARG A 49 -5.45 -9.92 -1.56
CA ARG A 49 -4.61 -9.70 -2.75
C ARG A 49 -5.42 -9.13 -3.92
N LYS A 50 -6.58 -9.71 -4.20
CA LYS A 50 -7.44 -9.30 -5.32
C LYS A 50 -7.87 -7.84 -5.19
N GLU A 51 -8.23 -7.40 -3.99
CA GLU A 51 -8.61 -6.01 -3.70
C GLU A 51 -7.43 -5.05 -3.90
N ILE A 52 -6.22 -5.44 -3.49
CA ILE A 52 -5.00 -4.65 -3.74
C ILE A 52 -4.71 -4.54 -5.24
N GLU A 53 -4.79 -5.64 -5.97
CA GLU A 53 -4.56 -5.67 -7.41
C GLU A 53 -5.59 -4.80 -8.14
N GLU A 54 -6.88 -4.88 -7.75
CA GLU A 54 -7.95 -4.01 -8.26
C GLU A 54 -7.69 -2.52 -7.94
N LEU A 55 -7.25 -2.19 -6.73
CA LEU A 55 -6.86 -0.82 -6.37
C LEU A 55 -5.67 -0.34 -7.20
N TYR A 56 -4.66 -1.19 -7.43
CA TYR A 56 -3.49 -0.83 -8.24
C TYR A 56 -3.83 -0.64 -9.73
N GLN A 57 -4.71 -1.46 -10.28
CA GLN A 57 -5.22 -1.28 -11.65
C GLN A 57 -6.00 0.04 -11.76
N ASN A 58 -6.69 0.44 -10.69
CA ASN A 58 -7.44 1.67 -10.63
C ASN A 58 -6.65 2.87 -10.07
N ARG A 59 -5.33 2.77 -9.88
CA ARG A 59 -4.50 3.81 -9.22
C ARG A 59 -4.53 5.19 -9.88
N ASN A 60 -4.84 5.24 -11.18
CA ASN A 60 -4.96 6.49 -11.94
C ASN A 60 -6.40 7.02 -12.00
N LYS A 61 -7.37 6.25 -11.50
CA LYS A 61 -8.75 6.69 -11.39
C LYS A 61 -8.91 7.47 -10.09
N LYS A 62 -9.68 8.57 -10.15
CA LYS A 62 -10.06 9.28 -8.94
C LYS A 62 -10.89 8.33 -8.06
N PRO A 63 -10.67 8.29 -6.74
CA PRO A 63 -11.49 7.48 -5.85
C PRO A 63 -12.96 7.88 -5.98
N THR A 64 -13.86 6.90 -5.97
CA THR A 64 -15.31 7.16 -5.96
C THR A 64 -15.71 7.87 -4.66
N ALA A 65 -16.92 8.45 -4.62
CA ALA A 65 -17.43 9.10 -3.41
C ALA A 65 -17.43 8.14 -2.20
N GLU A 66 -17.87 6.89 -2.41
CA GLU A 66 -17.86 5.84 -1.38
C GLU A 66 -16.44 5.50 -0.90
N GLN A 67 -15.49 5.33 -1.84
CA GLN A 67 -14.10 5.08 -1.49
C GLN A 67 -13.48 6.25 -0.72
N LYS A 68 -13.82 7.50 -1.07
CA LYS A 68 -13.38 8.68 -0.30
C LYS A 68 -13.94 8.66 1.12
N GLN A 69 -15.23 8.38 1.27
CA GLN A 69 -15.88 8.32 2.58
C GLN A 69 -15.28 7.23 3.47
N HIS A 70 -14.98 6.06 2.89
CA HIS A 70 -14.32 4.97 3.59
C HIS A 70 -12.88 5.31 3.98
N LEU A 71 -12.11 5.94 3.09
CA LEU A 71 -10.76 6.40 3.41
C LEU A 71 -10.77 7.48 4.51
N GLN A 72 -11.74 8.41 4.47
CA GLN A 72 -11.93 9.42 5.50
C GLN A 72 -12.31 8.81 6.85
N SER A 73 -13.14 7.78 6.90
CA SER A 73 -13.49 7.08 8.15
C SER A 73 -12.30 6.36 8.78
N MET A 74 -11.32 5.97 7.97
CA MET A 74 -10.02 5.44 8.42
C MET A 74 -9.00 6.54 8.78
N GLY A 75 -9.39 7.82 8.75
CA GLY A 75 -8.51 8.95 9.06
C GLY A 75 -7.52 9.30 7.94
N ILE A 76 -7.70 8.76 6.73
CA ILE A 76 -6.86 9.05 5.57
C ILE A 76 -7.43 10.26 4.84
N LYS A 77 -6.65 11.36 4.78
CA LYS A 77 -7.04 12.55 4.02
C LYS A 77 -6.95 12.27 2.53
N THR A 78 -8.09 12.30 1.84
CA THR A 78 -8.19 12.04 0.39
C THR A 78 -8.08 13.28 -0.48
N ASP A 79 -8.11 14.47 0.12
CA ASP A 79 -8.03 15.73 -0.61
C ASP A 79 -6.61 16.31 -0.52
N LYS A 80 -6.00 16.53 -1.70
CA LYS A 80 -4.92 17.49 -1.83
C LYS A 80 -5.57 18.88 -1.84
N ASN A 81 -5.64 19.53 -0.68
CA ASN A 81 -5.82 20.97 -0.69
C ASN A 81 -4.63 21.58 -1.43
N LYS A 82 -4.95 22.28 -2.52
CA LYS A 82 -4.06 23.15 -3.26
C LYS A 82 -3.94 24.47 -2.52
#